data_AF-A0A9P7KEK7-F1
#
_entry.id   AF-A0A9P7KEK7-F1
#
_cell.length_a   1.000
_cell.length_b   1.000
_cell.length_c   1.000
_cell.angle_alpha   90.00
_cell.angle_beta   90.00
_cell.angle_gamma   90.00
#
_symmetry.space_group_name_H-M   'P 1'
#
loop_
_entity.id
_entity.type
_entity.pdbx_description
1 polymer ?
#
loop_
_entity_poly.entity_id
_entity_poly.type
_entity_poly.pdbx_seq_one_letter_code
_entity_poly.pdbx_strand_id
1 'polypeptide(L)'
;MHRVDSTNETHYVRRFLTALLGVPLATEEMEEEDVQGTLTLWFHEVKDKDGNPSNKVYGVSNCHVLRRNTTVDYEHRGPGAPRNHVRVDGMRRFQRGLDEIKMAVAGHGISAEVLARRIVRLQAEERQDAENAREIRAIQRKLTDKHKAIADRLEALYNEVTKHWSDIKLHRNIGYVQYAPAITVDVEGGTLHTSDWAAFLTAEAKVKDEFEGNVVDLGAFRPIFLVFTSSNENTLIQRLSRGPITFEFPSESKLQIEGCATKEDLANPTEFDSEAQRCLIVGKDGNATDLTFGRYAGLVSFVLNEVGIESVELGTYNSDDKIFSAKGNLGALVWHTTNDGKARIVGQLHSVQNKGGSTSKHVTYYTPGWYLLDQIKKRLKYAEFYRTTWSA
;
A
#
# COMPACT_ATOMS: atom_id res chain seq x y z
N MET A 1 9.02 9.58 8.53
CA MET A 1 7.82 8.88 8.02
C MET A 1 6.91 8.76 9.21
N HIS A 2 5.75 9.41 9.26
CA HIS A 2 4.94 9.48 10.49
C HIS A 2 3.45 9.27 10.18
N ARG A 3 2.79 8.40 10.94
CA ARG A 3 1.35 8.18 10.83
C ARG A 3 0.61 9.03 11.87
N VAL A 4 -0.50 9.64 11.46
CA VAL A 4 -1.42 10.34 12.36
C VAL A 4 -2.68 9.51 12.59
N ASP A 5 -3.54 9.93 13.51
CA ASP A 5 -4.85 9.32 13.71
C ASP A 5 -5.77 9.50 12.49
N SER A 6 -6.70 8.57 12.25
CA SER A 6 -7.61 8.60 11.09
C SER A 6 -8.58 9.79 11.08
N THR A 7 -8.80 10.42 12.24
CA THR A 7 -9.60 11.65 12.37
C THR A 7 -8.82 12.92 12.00
N ASN A 8 -7.50 12.84 11.84
CA ASN A 8 -6.68 13.96 11.40
C ASN A 8 -6.87 14.19 9.89
N GLU A 9 -7.12 15.43 9.46
CA GLU A 9 -7.38 15.78 8.06
C GLU A 9 -6.15 15.57 7.16
N THR A 10 -4.96 15.46 7.76
CA THR A 10 -3.74 15.11 7.03
C THR A 10 -3.53 13.62 6.85
N HIS A 11 -4.33 12.75 7.50
CA HIS A 11 -4.14 11.29 7.51
C HIS A 11 -3.94 10.71 6.10
N TYR A 12 -4.93 10.88 5.22
CA TYR A 12 -4.87 10.32 3.88
C TYR A 12 -3.71 10.89 3.06
N VAL A 13 -3.50 12.20 3.12
CA VAL A 13 -2.47 12.86 2.32
C VAL A 13 -1.06 12.66 2.87
N ARG A 14 -0.89 12.09 4.08
CA ARG A 14 0.42 11.68 4.64
C ARG A 14 0.85 10.27 4.22
N ARG A 15 -0.06 9.44 3.70
CA ARG A 15 0.16 7.99 3.48
C ARG A 15 1.40 7.62 2.66
N PHE A 16 1.84 8.51 1.76
CA PHE A 16 3.02 8.28 0.92
C PHE A 16 4.34 8.39 1.68
N LEU A 17 4.32 8.95 2.90
CA LEU A 17 5.46 9.11 3.80
C LEU A 17 5.23 8.40 5.14
N THR A 18 4.70 7.18 5.12
CA THR A 18 4.55 6.31 6.30
C THR A 18 5.37 5.03 6.16
N ALA A 19 5.65 4.38 7.29
CA ALA A 19 6.35 3.08 7.33
C ALA A 19 5.41 1.88 7.20
N LEU A 20 4.12 2.10 6.96
CA LEU A 20 3.11 1.05 6.81
C LEU A 20 3.26 0.38 5.44
N LEU A 21 2.57 -0.73 5.21
CA LEU A 21 2.52 -1.34 3.88
C LEU A 21 2.02 -0.33 2.83
N GLY A 22 2.44 -0.52 1.58
CA GLY A 22 2.15 0.44 0.51
C GLY A 22 3.24 1.49 0.30
N VAL A 23 4.37 1.44 1.04
CA VAL A 23 5.50 2.37 0.85
C VAL A 23 5.92 2.43 -0.62
N PRO A 24 5.84 3.60 -1.26
CA PRO A 24 6.34 3.79 -2.61
C PRO A 24 7.85 3.67 -2.65
N LEU A 25 8.38 2.87 -3.56
CA LEU A 25 9.82 2.63 -3.70
C LEU A 25 10.33 3.15 -5.04
N ALA A 26 11.53 3.72 -4.99
CA ALA A 26 12.39 3.95 -6.15
C ALA A 26 13.82 3.60 -5.76
N THR A 27 14.62 3.08 -6.69
CA THR A 27 16.04 2.83 -6.46
C THR A 27 16.91 3.80 -7.20
N GLU A 28 18.06 4.11 -6.61
CA GLU A 28 19.02 5.04 -7.18
C GLU A 28 19.42 4.66 -8.62
N GLU A 29 19.61 3.37 -8.89
CA GLU A 29 20.02 2.91 -10.22
C GLU A 29 18.93 3.00 -11.30
N MET A 30 17.66 3.25 -10.93
CA MET A 30 16.53 3.35 -11.86
C MET A 30 15.77 4.69 -11.76
N GLU A 31 16.30 5.64 -10.99
CA GLU A 31 15.65 6.93 -10.71
C GLU A 31 15.40 7.75 -11.99
N GLU A 32 16.37 7.77 -12.92
CA GLU A 32 16.29 8.52 -14.18
C GLU A 32 15.19 8.00 -15.14
N GLU A 33 14.78 6.74 -14.97
CA GLU A 33 13.72 6.10 -15.77
C GLU A 33 12.35 6.17 -15.12
N ASP A 34 12.25 6.80 -13.94
CA ASP A 34 11.04 6.89 -13.13
C ASP A 34 10.40 5.49 -12.89
N VAL A 35 11.25 4.47 -12.77
CA VAL A 35 10.83 3.13 -12.35
C VAL A 35 10.50 3.20 -10.87
N GLN A 36 9.27 2.80 -10.54
CA GLN A 36 8.76 2.82 -9.19
C GLN A 36 8.02 1.53 -8.91
N GLY A 37 8.06 1.11 -7.65
CA GLY A 37 7.28 0.00 -7.15
C GLY A 37 6.72 0.30 -5.77
N THR A 38 6.35 -0.76 -5.08
CA THR A 38 5.77 -0.73 -3.74
C THR A 38 6.51 -1.74 -2.86
N LEU A 39 6.68 -1.42 -1.59
CA LEU A 39 7.12 -2.38 -0.59
C LEU A 39 6.11 -3.54 -0.48
N THR A 40 6.64 -4.76 -0.51
CA THR A 40 5.89 -5.99 -0.23
C THR A 40 5.70 -6.17 1.27
N LEU A 41 6.79 -6.28 2.02
CA LEU A 41 6.71 -6.46 3.47
C LEU A 41 8.04 -6.08 4.13
N TRP A 42 7.95 -5.85 5.43
CA TRP A 42 9.07 -5.80 6.35
C TRP A 42 9.32 -7.16 7.00
N PHE A 43 10.56 -7.45 7.34
CA PHE A 43 10.89 -8.60 8.20
C PHE A 43 12.15 -8.34 9.03
N HIS A 44 12.26 -9.05 10.14
CA HIS A 44 13.46 -9.02 11.00
C HIS A 44 14.38 -10.19 10.67
N GLU A 45 15.68 -9.94 10.69
CA GLU A 45 16.68 -10.99 10.84
C GLU A 45 16.97 -11.14 12.34
N VAL A 46 16.50 -12.23 12.94
CA VAL A 46 16.65 -12.47 14.39
C VAL A 46 18.06 -12.96 14.73
N LYS A 47 18.70 -13.66 13.79
CA LYS A 47 20.10 -14.07 13.88
C LYS A 47 20.79 -13.88 12.54
N ASP A 48 22.05 -13.50 12.58
CA ASP A 48 22.89 -13.46 11.38
C ASP A 48 23.21 -14.88 10.89
N LYS A 49 23.93 -14.95 9.76
CA LYS A 49 24.38 -16.22 9.15
C LYS A 49 25.28 -17.06 10.07
N ASP A 50 25.92 -16.44 11.05
CA ASP A 50 26.83 -17.07 12.01
C ASP A 50 26.10 -17.47 13.30
N GLY A 51 24.79 -17.15 13.40
CA GLY A 51 23.92 -17.49 14.52
C GLY A 51 23.93 -16.46 15.66
N ASN A 52 24.61 -15.33 15.50
CA ASN A 52 24.62 -14.26 16.50
C ASN A 52 23.29 -13.49 16.46
N PRO A 53 22.80 -12.95 17.60
CA PRO A 53 21.63 -12.10 17.61
C PRO A 53 21.76 -10.92 16.62
N SER A 54 20.71 -10.68 15.85
CA SER A 54 20.61 -9.56 14.92
C SER A 54 19.32 -8.79 15.21
N ASN A 55 19.38 -7.48 15.00
CA ASN A 55 18.26 -6.55 15.13
C ASN A 55 17.96 -5.87 13.79
N LYS A 56 18.47 -6.42 12.69
CA LYS A 56 18.30 -5.84 11.36
C LYS A 56 16.87 -6.02 10.89
N VAL A 57 16.32 -4.94 10.34
CA VAL A 57 15.05 -4.96 9.61
C VAL A 57 15.36 -4.82 8.13
N TYR A 58 14.68 -5.63 7.33
CA TYR A 58 14.75 -5.60 5.89
C TYR A 58 13.38 -5.27 5.30
N GLY A 59 13.39 -4.55 4.18
CA GLY A 59 12.23 -4.42 3.31
C GLY A 59 12.36 -5.31 2.08
N VAL A 60 11.23 -5.83 1.61
CA VAL A 60 11.14 -6.67 0.40
C VAL A 60 10.35 -5.96 -0.69
N SER A 61 10.80 -6.08 -1.93
CA SER A 61 10.01 -5.75 -3.12
C SER A 61 10.43 -6.69 -4.26
N ASN A 62 9.96 -6.45 -5.48
CA ASN A 62 10.38 -7.21 -6.66
C ASN A 62 11.85 -6.94 -7.01
N CYS A 63 12.53 -7.91 -7.63
CA CYS A 63 13.87 -7.71 -8.15
C CYS A 63 13.85 -6.61 -9.20
N HIS A 64 12.90 -6.61 -10.14
CA HIS A 64 12.79 -5.56 -11.16
C HIS A 64 12.35 -4.18 -10.61
N VAL A 65 11.94 -4.09 -9.34
CA VAL A 65 11.68 -2.81 -8.65
C VAL A 65 12.94 -2.30 -7.95
N LEU A 66 13.79 -3.20 -7.47
CA LEU A 66 15.02 -2.82 -6.76
C LEU A 66 16.26 -2.81 -7.66
N ARG A 67 16.20 -3.47 -8.81
CA ARG A 67 17.32 -3.69 -9.72
C ARG A 67 16.94 -3.48 -11.18
N ARG A 68 17.85 -2.84 -11.90
CA ARG A 68 17.85 -2.67 -13.36
C ARG A 68 18.23 -3.95 -14.07
N ASN A 69 19.34 -4.55 -13.66
CA ASN A 69 19.76 -5.83 -14.22
C ASN A 69 19.16 -6.94 -13.37
N THR A 70 18.14 -7.58 -13.93
CA THR A 70 17.34 -8.64 -13.29
C THR A 70 17.79 -10.04 -13.72
N THR A 71 18.78 -10.18 -14.59
CA THR A 71 19.23 -11.47 -15.12
C THR A 71 20.44 -12.03 -14.39
N VAL A 72 20.97 -11.31 -13.39
CA VAL A 72 22.13 -11.70 -12.60
C VAL A 72 21.87 -11.46 -11.13
N ASP A 73 22.42 -12.33 -10.30
CA ASP A 73 22.38 -12.14 -8.86
C ASP A 73 23.15 -10.89 -8.44
N TYR A 74 22.60 -10.18 -7.48
CA TYR A 74 23.26 -9.09 -6.79
C TYR A 74 23.30 -9.37 -5.29
N GLU A 75 24.49 -9.22 -4.73
CA GLU A 75 24.72 -9.20 -3.29
C GLU A 75 25.62 -8.01 -2.95
N HIS A 76 25.22 -7.25 -1.93
CA HIS A 76 26.03 -6.15 -1.45
C HIS A 76 27.34 -6.67 -0.84
N ARG A 77 28.46 -6.14 -1.33
CA ARG A 77 29.82 -6.62 -1.01
C ARG A 77 30.33 -6.24 0.39
N GLY A 78 29.47 -5.67 1.22
CA GLY A 78 29.78 -5.32 2.61
C GLY A 78 30.37 -3.91 2.78
N PRO A 79 30.92 -3.62 3.97
CA PRO A 79 31.36 -2.28 4.34
C PRO A 79 32.38 -1.68 3.34
N GLY A 80 32.18 -0.42 2.98
CA GLY A 80 33.05 0.31 2.04
C GLY A 80 32.68 0.13 0.57
N ALA A 81 31.84 -0.84 0.21
CA ALA A 81 31.31 -0.95 -1.14
C ALA A 81 30.24 0.14 -1.40
N PRO A 82 30.10 0.63 -2.65
CA PRO A 82 29.00 1.50 -3.03
C PRO A 82 27.65 0.88 -2.68
N ARG A 83 26.74 1.70 -2.15
CA ARG A 83 25.37 1.30 -1.81
C ARG A 83 24.47 1.68 -2.97
N ASN A 84 23.69 0.72 -3.49
CA ASN A 84 22.55 1.03 -4.33
C ASN A 84 21.39 1.41 -3.39
N HIS A 85 21.14 2.71 -3.25
CA HIS A 85 20.17 3.23 -2.30
C HIS A 85 18.72 2.92 -2.72
N VAL A 86 17.91 2.54 -1.73
CA VAL A 86 16.45 2.45 -1.86
C VAL A 86 15.85 3.69 -1.22
N ARG A 87 14.94 4.33 -1.95
CA ARG A 87 14.32 5.60 -1.58
C ARG A 87 12.82 5.42 -1.42
N VAL A 88 12.24 6.09 -0.40
CA VAL A 88 10.80 6.30 -0.35
C VAL A 88 10.42 7.34 -1.39
N ASP A 89 9.39 7.08 -2.18
CA ASP A 89 8.91 7.90 -3.29
C ASP A 89 9.96 8.21 -4.38
N GLY A 90 9.67 7.78 -5.61
CA GLY A 90 10.29 8.43 -6.77
C GLY A 90 9.74 9.84 -7.00
N MET A 91 10.34 10.59 -7.92
CA MET A 91 9.94 11.98 -8.19
C MET A 91 8.45 12.10 -8.56
N ARG A 92 7.93 11.20 -9.42
CA ARG A 92 6.51 11.21 -9.79
C ARG A 92 5.59 10.98 -8.59
N ARG A 93 5.92 10.05 -7.69
CA ARG A 93 5.05 9.78 -6.53
C ARG A 93 5.09 10.93 -5.52
N PHE A 94 6.27 11.50 -5.30
CA PHE A 94 6.43 12.65 -4.42
C PHE A 94 5.62 13.86 -4.93
N GLN A 95 5.70 14.16 -6.23
CA GLN A 95 4.90 15.22 -6.83
C GLN A 95 3.40 14.96 -6.71
N ARG A 96 2.96 13.72 -6.98
CA ARG A 96 1.55 13.32 -6.74
C ARG A 96 1.13 13.56 -5.29
N GLY A 97 1.98 13.25 -4.30
CA GLY A 97 1.71 13.51 -2.89
C GLY A 97 1.52 15.00 -2.57
N LEU A 98 2.38 15.86 -3.13
CA LEU A 98 2.23 17.32 -3.02
C LEU A 98 0.93 17.82 -3.64
N ASP A 99 0.56 17.28 -4.80
CA ASP A 99 -0.67 17.67 -5.50
C ASP A 99 -1.92 17.20 -4.74
N GLU A 100 -1.89 16.02 -4.13
CA GLU A 100 -2.96 15.53 -3.24
C GLU A 100 -3.16 16.44 -2.01
N ILE A 101 -2.08 16.95 -1.41
CA ILE A 101 -2.16 17.91 -0.31
C ILE A 101 -2.81 19.23 -0.79
N LYS A 102 -2.39 19.75 -1.95
CA LYS A 102 -3.01 20.96 -2.55
C LYS A 102 -4.49 20.75 -2.85
N MET A 103 -4.86 19.60 -3.39
CA MET A 103 -6.26 19.24 -3.64
C MET A 103 -7.08 19.20 -2.35
N ALA A 104 -6.52 18.68 -1.27
CA ALA A 104 -7.18 18.68 0.05
C ALA A 104 -7.40 20.12 0.57
N VAL A 105 -6.40 21.00 0.44
CA VAL A 105 -6.53 22.43 0.79
C VAL A 105 -7.67 23.07 -0.01
N ALA A 106 -7.67 22.90 -1.34
CA ALA A 106 -8.69 23.45 -2.22
C ALA A 106 -10.10 22.92 -1.88
N GLY A 107 -10.23 21.62 -1.62
CA GLY A 107 -11.51 21.00 -1.24
C GLY A 107 -12.06 21.54 0.09
N HIS A 108 -11.18 21.79 1.07
CA HIS A 108 -11.57 22.46 2.31
C HIS A 108 -11.96 23.92 2.09
N GLY A 109 -11.27 24.64 1.19
CA GLY A 109 -11.60 26.03 0.82
C GLY A 109 -12.99 26.15 0.19
N ILE A 110 -13.33 25.28 -0.77
CA ILE A 110 -14.67 25.22 -1.38
C ILE A 110 -15.74 24.92 -0.32
N SER A 111 -15.47 23.97 0.58
CA SER A 111 -16.40 23.63 1.67
C SER A 111 -16.64 24.82 2.61
N ALA A 112 -15.57 25.55 2.96
CA ALA A 112 -15.67 26.75 3.79
C ALA A 112 -16.52 27.83 3.12
N GLU A 113 -16.34 28.06 1.83
CA GLU A 113 -17.14 29.01 1.06
C GLU A 113 -18.64 28.64 1.05
N VAL A 114 -18.96 27.36 0.84
CA VAL A 114 -20.35 26.85 0.90
C VAL A 114 -20.96 27.07 2.28
N LEU A 115 -20.22 26.77 3.35
CA LEU A 115 -20.67 26.99 4.73
C LEU A 115 -20.90 28.48 5.02
N ALA A 116 -20.01 29.36 4.57
CA ALA A 116 -20.15 30.80 4.71
C ALA A 116 -21.40 31.32 3.98
N ARG A 117 -21.63 30.88 2.73
CA ARG A 117 -22.86 31.23 1.98
C ARG A 117 -24.14 30.74 2.70
N ARG A 118 -24.11 29.56 3.31
CA ARG A 118 -25.25 29.04 4.10
C ARG A 118 -25.52 29.88 5.34
N ILE A 119 -24.49 30.35 6.04
CA ILE A 119 -24.64 31.27 7.18
C ILE A 119 -25.35 32.55 6.74
N VAL A 120 -24.88 33.19 5.66
CA VAL A 120 -25.49 34.43 5.14
C VAL A 120 -26.96 34.23 4.79
N ARG A 121 -27.29 33.10 4.13
CA ARG A 121 -28.67 32.78 3.77
C ARG A 121 -29.57 32.64 5.01
N LEU A 122 -29.14 31.88 6.03
CA LEU A 122 -29.89 31.71 7.26
C LEU A 122 -30.04 33.01 8.05
N GLN A 123 -29.04 33.90 8.00
CA GLN A 123 -29.11 35.21 8.64
C GLN A 123 -30.11 36.16 7.98
N ALA A 124 -30.37 35.99 6.68
CA ALA A 124 -31.29 36.81 5.90
C ALA A 124 -32.77 36.36 5.99
N GLU A 125 -33.06 35.24 6.66
CA GLU A 125 -34.44 34.77 6.83
C GLU A 125 -35.23 35.69 7.79
N GLU A 126 -36.45 36.08 7.39
CA GLU A 126 -37.31 37.00 8.17
C GLU A 126 -37.67 36.45 9.56
N ARG A 127 -37.70 35.12 9.72
CA ARG A 127 -37.99 34.45 10.99
C ARG A 127 -36.70 33.93 11.62
N GLN A 128 -36.18 34.70 12.56
CA GLN A 128 -35.07 34.29 13.44
C GLN A 128 -35.62 33.55 14.66
N ASP A 129 -35.76 32.22 14.57
CA ASP A 129 -36.13 31.39 15.71
C ASP A 129 -34.91 30.71 16.37
N ALA A 130 -35.16 30.03 17.48
CA ALA A 130 -34.12 29.36 18.26
C ALA A 130 -33.44 28.21 17.49
N GLU A 131 -34.10 27.63 16.49
CA GLU A 131 -33.57 26.55 15.66
C GLU A 131 -32.57 27.11 14.65
N ASN A 132 -32.93 28.19 13.94
CA ASN A 132 -32.04 28.92 13.05
C ASN A 132 -30.75 29.39 13.77
N ALA A 133 -30.88 29.93 14.98
CA ALA A 133 -29.73 30.33 15.79
C ALA A 133 -28.84 29.14 16.24
N ARG A 134 -29.40 27.94 16.40
CA ARG A 134 -28.62 26.72 16.69
C ARG A 134 -27.90 26.22 15.45
N GLU A 135 -28.56 26.24 14.29
CA GLU A 135 -27.99 25.82 13.02
C GLU A 135 -26.81 26.72 12.61
N ILE A 136 -26.98 28.05 12.67
CA ILE A 136 -25.91 29.01 12.37
C ILE A 136 -24.67 28.73 13.24
N ARG A 137 -24.85 28.52 14.54
CA ARG A 137 -23.74 28.19 15.47
C ARG A 137 -23.05 26.88 15.10
N ALA A 138 -23.81 25.86 14.68
CA ALA A 138 -23.24 24.59 14.24
C ALA A 138 -22.43 24.75 12.94
N ILE A 139 -22.92 25.54 11.97
CA ILE A 139 -22.22 25.82 10.72
C ILE A 139 -20.97 26.67 10.97
N GLN A 140 -21.03 27.66 11.86
CA GLN A 140 -19.88 28.47 12.26
C GLN A 140 -18.76 27.61 12.84
N ARG A 141 -19.09 26.64 13.72
CA ARG A 141 -18.08 25.68 14.21
C ARG A 141 -17.42 24.91 13.08
N LYS A 142 -18.22 24.33 12.17
CA LYS A 142 -17.71 23.61 10.99
C LYS A 142 -16.82 24.51 10.12
N LEU A 143 -17.19 25.77 9.93
CA LEU A 143 -16.40 26.73 9.15
C LEU A 143 -15.04 27.00 9.81
N THR A 144 -15.02 27.23 11.12
CA THR A 144 -13.79 27.36 11.91
C THR A 144 -12.92 26.11 11.79
N ASP A 145 -13.51 24.92 11.89
CA ASP A 145 -12.79 23.65 11.73
C ASP A 145 -12.17 23.52 10.33
N LYS A 146 -12.88 23.98 9.28
CA LYS A 146 -12.32 24.00 7.91
C LYS A 146 -11.13 24.94 7.78
N HIS A 147 -11.21 26.16 8.31
CA HIS A 147 -10.07 27.10 8.30
C HIS A 147 -8.88 26.55 9.08
N LYS A 148 -9.15 25.93 10.24
CA LYS A 148 -8.11 25.29 11.05
C LYS A 148 -7.43 24.14 10.32
N ALA A 149 -8.20 23.27 9.66
CA ALA A 149 -7.65 22.18 8.87
C ALA A 149 -6.77 22.66 7.71
N ILE A 150 -7.11 23.79 7.07
CA ILE A 150 -6.29 24.40 6.02
C ILE A 150 -4.97 24.92 6.60
N ALA A 151 -5.06 25.91 7.50
CA ALA A 151 -3.88 26.67 7.94
C ALA A 151 -2.97 25.86 8.88
N ASP A 152 -3.56 25.24 9.91
CA ASP A 152 -2.78 24.61 10.99
C ASP A 152 -2.30 23.20 10.62
N ARG A 153 -2.91 22.56 9.62
CA ARG A 153 -2.67 21.14 9.32
C ARG A 153 -2.19 20.89 7.90
N LEU A 154 -2.99 21.21 6.88
CA LEU A 154 -2.67 20.88 5.49
C LEU A 154 -1.55 21.75 4.90
N GLU A 155 -1.59 23.06 5.10
CA GLU A 155 -0.52 23.97 4.65
C GLU A 155 0.77 23.74 5.44
N ALA A 156 0.66 23.49 6.75
CA ALA A 156 1.78 23.10 7.60
C ALA A 156 2.45 21.81 7.09
N LEU A 157 1.67 20.78 6.78
CA LEU A 157 2.17 19.54 6.17
C LEU A 157 2.83 19.82 4.82
N TYR A 158 2.21 20.61 3.93
CA TYR A 158 2.79 20.92 2.63
C TYR A 158 4.18 21.54 2.77
N ASN A 159 4.32 22.50 3.69
CA ASN A 159 5.59 23.16 3.98
C ASN A 159 6.61 22.19 4.59
N GLU A 160 6.19 21.34 5.53
CA GLU A 160 7.01 20.28 6.15
C GLU A 160 7.57 19.33 5.08
N VAL A 161 6.69 18.80 4.22
CA VAL A 161 7.06 17.86 3.14
C VAL A 161 8.00 18.53 2.15
N THR A 162 7.66 19.73 1.68
CA THR A 162 8.48 20.46 0.70
C THR A 162 9.87 20.76 1.26
N LYS A 163 9.96 21.14 2.55
CA LYS A 163 11.23 21.49 3.18
C LYS A 163 12.10 20.27 3.51
N HIS A 164 11.49 19.20 4.01
CA HIS A 164 12.23 18.09 4.61
C HIS A 164 12.26 16.83 3.74
N TRP A 165 11.57 16.78 2.61
CA TRP A 165 11.47 15.57 1.77
C TRP A 165 11.69 15.80 0.27
N SER A 166 11.81 17.05 -0.18
CA SER A 166 12.04 17.40 -1.60
C SER A 166 13.33 16.81 -2.14
N ASP A 167 14.42 16.90 -1.39
CA ASP A 167 15.71 16.32 -1.78
C ASP A 167 15.69 14.79 -1.67
N ILE A 168 15.64 14.15 -2.84
CA ILE A 168 15.61 12.69 -2.99
C ILE A 168 16.88 12.01 -2.45
N LYS A 169 18.04 12.67 -2.57
CA LYS A 169 19.35 12.12 -2.20
C LYS A 169 19.62 12.23 -0.72
N LEU A 170 19.23 13.34 -0.11
CA LEU A 170 19.48 13.61 1.30
C LEU A 170 18.40 13.04 2.21
N HIS A 171 17.13 13.13 1.81
CA HIS A 171 16.03 12.97 2.76
C HIS A 171 15.20 11.70 2.55
N ARG A 172 15.25 11.10 1.36
CA ARG A 172 14.37 9.97 1.01
C ARG A 172 15.02 8.59 1.03
N ASN A 173 16.33 8.49 1.30
CA ASN A 173 16.97 7.19 1.52
C ASN A 173 16.33 6.46 2.71
N ILE A 174 15.77 5.27 2.47
CA ILE A 174 15.21 4.39 3.51
C ILE A 174 15.98 3.08 3.65
N GLY A 175 17.05 2.90 2.87
CA GLY A 175 17.88 1.70 2.92
C GLY A 175 18.80 1.57 1.73
N TYR A 176 19.33 0.36 1.53
CA TYR A 176 20.08 -0.01 0.34
C TYR A 176 19.91 -1.50 0.04
N VAL A 177 19.94 -1.86 -1.25
CA VAL A 177 19.74 -3.25 -1.68
C VAL A 177 20.85 -4.12 -1.10
N GLN A 178 20.45 -5.18 -0.40
CA GLN A 178 21.37 -6.15 0.20
C GLN A 178 21.48 -7.41 -0.65
N TYR A 179 20.36 -7.86 -1.21
CA TYR A 179 20.28 -9.09 -2.01
C TYR A 179 19.17 -8.99 -3.06
N ALA A 180 19.45 -9.41 -4.28
CA ALA A 180 18.48 -9.50 -5.36
C ALA A 180 18.90 -10.64 -6.30
N PRO A 181 18.31 -11.83 -6.21
CA PRO A 181 18.58 -12.92 -7.15
C PRO A 181 18.10 -12.55 -8.56
N ALA A 182 18.70 -13.19 -9.56
CA ALA A 182 18.19 -13.16 -10.91
C ALA A 182 16.73 -13.65 -10.93
N ILE A 183 15.90 -13.03 -11.77
CA ILE A 183 14.52 -13.45 -11.97
C ILE A 183 14.54 -14.81 -12.68
N THR A 184 13.93 -15.80 -12.04
CA THR A 184 13.85 -17.17 -12.56
C THR A 184 12.45 -17.73 -12.37
N VAL A 185 12.19 -18.86 -13.03
CA VAL A 185 11.01 -19.68 -12.80
C VAL A 185 11.48 -20.96 -12.12
N ASP A 186 10.78 -21.41 -11.09
CA ASP A 186 11.14 -22.60 -10.32
C ASP A 186 10.82 -23.91 -11.06
N VAL A 187 11.58 -24.16 -12.12
CA VAL A 187 11.52 -25.38 -12.92
C VAL A 187 12.04 -26.57 -12.14
N GLU A 188 13.16 -26.40 -11.42
CA GLU A 188 13.79 -27.49 -10.65
C GLU A 188 12.96 -27.92 -9.45
N GLY A 189 12.36 -26.97 -8.72
CA GLY A 189 11.44 -27.27 -7.61
C GLY A 189 10.05 -27.74 -8.06
N GLY A 190 9.77 -27.69 -9.36
CA GLY A 190 8.51 -28.16 -9.96
C GLY A 190 7.29 -27.31 -9.63
N THR A 191 7.46 -26.16 -8.95
CA THR A 191 6.35 -25.26 -8.64
C THR A 191 6.01 -24.33 -9.80
N LEU A 192 6.99 -24.07 -10.67
CA LEU A 192 6.90 -23.17 -11.82
C LEU A 192 6.51 -21.73 -11.45
N HIS A 193 6.62 -21.33 -10.18
CA HIS A 193 6.38 -19.94 -9.79
C HIS A 193 7.55 -19.05 -10.22
N THR A 194 7.25 -17.81 -10.61
CA THR A 194 8.29 -16.80 -10.83
C THR A 194 8.88 -16.35 -9.50
N SER A 195 10.20 -16.45 -9.37
CA SER A 195 11.00 -15.89 -8.28
C SER A 195 11.48 -14.51 -8.70
N ASP A 196 10.77 -13.48 -8.26
CA ASP A 196 11.08 -12.09 -8.56
C ASP A 196 10.95 -11.26 -7.28
N TRP A 197 11.99 -11.32 -6.46
CA TRP A 197 12.04 -10.62 -5.19
C TRP A 197 13.44 -10.08 -4.94
N ALA A 198 13.55 -9.08 -4.08
CA ALA A 198 14.80 -8.53 -3.60
C ALA A 198 14.59 -7.94 -2.21
N ALA A 199 15.66 -7.93 -1.41
CA ALA A 199 15.67 -7.39 -0.06
C ALA A 199 16.66 -6.23 0.06
N PHE A 200 16.25 -5.18 0.77
CA PHE A 200 17.09 -4.06 1.14
C PHE A 200 17.20 -3.95 2.65
N LEU A 201 18.39 -3.59 3.14
CA LEU A 201 18.58 -3.31 4.55
C LEU A 201 17.96 -1.94 4.87
N THR A 202 17.06 -1.90 5.84
CA THR A 202 16.34 -0.70 6.22
C THR A 202 17.23 0.26 7.01
N ALA A 203 17.13 1.56 6.71
CA ALA A 203 17.76 2.61 7.49
C ALA A 203 16.99 2.81 8.80
N GLU A 204 17.55 2.33 9.90
CA GLU A 204 16.92 2.39 11.24
C GLU A 204 16.38 3.79 11.59
N ALA A 205 17.20 4.82 11.39
CA ALA A 205 16.85 6.21 11.68
C ALA A 205 15.65 6.78 10.89
N LYS A 206 15.15 6.05 9.88
CA LYS A 206 14.01 6.49 9.05
C LYS A 206 12.70 5.79 9.40
N VAL A 207 12.79 4.56 9.92
CA VAL A 207 11.64 3.65 10.04
C VAL A 207 11.36 3.27 11.49
N LYS A 208 12.38 3.16 12.34
CA LYS A 208 12.28 2.59 13.69
C LYS A 208 11.21 3.21 14.57
N ASP A 209 11.16 4.54 14.64
CA ASP A 209 10.30 5.25 15.58
C ASP A 209 8.80 5.03 15.28
N GLU A 210 8.50 4.62 14.05
CA GLU A 210 7.13 4.53 13.50
C GLU A 210 6.87 3.12 12.96
N PHE A 211 7.72 2.16 13.34
CA PHE A 211 7.62 0.78 12.92
C PHE A 211 6.57 0.05 13.74
N GLU A 212 5.55 -0.44 13.05
CA GLU A 212 4.48 -1.27 13.62
C GLU A 212 4.40 -2.65 12.93
N GLY A 213 5.43 -3.02 12.16
CA GLY A 213 5.41 -4.23 11.34
C GLY A 213 4.60 -4.07 10.06
N ASN A 214 4.04 -5.19 9.61
CA ASN A 214 3.28 -5.26 8.36
C ASN A 214 1.81 -4.88 8.59
N VAL A 215 1.54 -3.57 8.62
CA VAL A 215 0.19 -3.01 8.80
C VAL A 215 -0.31 -2.39 7.50
N VAL A 216 -1.54 -2.70 7.13
CA VAL A 216 -2.27 -2.00 6.06
C VAL A 216 -3.11 -0.89 6.66
N ASP A 217 -3.03 0.31 6.10
CA ASP A 217 -3.85 1.45 6.53
C ASP A 217 -5.16 1.51 5.75
N LEU A 218 -6.21 0.97 6.35
CA LEU A 218 -7.56 1.03 5.81
C LEU A 218 -8.15 2.45 5.89
N GLY A 219 -7.59 3.33 6.73
CA GLY A 219 -8.02 4.72 6.84
C GLY A 219 -7.66 5.52 5.59
N ALA A 220 -6.66 5.06 4.84
CA ALA A 220 -6.29 5.59 3.54
C ALA A 220 -7.30 5.25 2.43
N PHE A 221 -8.27 4.37 2.69
CA PHE A 221 -9.40 4.12 1.79
C PHE A 221 -10.26 5.38 1.55
N ARG A 222 -10.08 6.44 2.34
CA ARG A 222 -10.84 7.68 2.26
C ARG A 222 -10.11 8.77 1.48
N PRO A 223 -10.54 9.06 0.24
CA PRO A 223 -10.55 10.46 -0.21
C PRO A 223 -11.62 10.77 -1.28
N ILE A 224 -11.98 12.04 -1.38
CA ILE A 224 -12.94 12.65 -2.32
C ILE A 224 -14.41 12.24 -2.13
N PHE A 225 -14.71 10.99 -1.75
CA PHE A 225 -16.09 10.51 -1.60
C PHE A 225 -16.87 11.33 -0.55
N LEU A 226 -16.24 11.74 0.56
CA LEU A 226 -16.93 12.51 1.59
C LEU A 226 -17.22 13.98 1.24
N VAL A 227 -16.57 14.55 0.22
CA VAL A 227 -16.92 15.91 -0.24
C VAL A 227 -18.23 15.88 -1.05
N PHE A 228 -18.62 14.73 -1.60
CA PHE A 228 -19.77 14.61 -2.50
C PHE A 228 -20.86 13.62 -2.10
N THR A 229 -20.63 12.73 -1.13
CA THR A 229 -21.65 11.74 -0.75
C THR A 229 -21.77 11.58 0.75
N SER A 230 -22.90 12.02 1.29
CA SER A 230 -23.45 11.55 2.56
C SER A 230 -24.01 10.13 2.38
N SER A 231 -23.14 9.12 2.30
CA SER A 231 -23.59 7.73 2.32
C SER A 231 -22.54 6.81 2.95
N ASN A 232 -23.02 6.04 3.93
CA ASN A 232 -22.32 5.12 4.82
C ASN A 232 -21.08 4.38 4.26
N GLU A 233 -20.08 4.29 5.13
CA GLU A 233 -18.83 3.53 5.03
C GLU A 233 -19.04 2.04 4.70
N ASN A 234 -20.20 1.50 5.07
CA ASN A 234 -20.59 0.11 4.83
C ASN A 234 -20.84 -0.26 3.35
N THR A 235 -20.98 0.71 2.44
CA THR A 235 -21.52 0.43 1.10
C THR A 235 -20.56 -0.27 0.14
N LEU A 236 -19.23 -0.09 0.26
CA LEU A 236 -18.32 -0.68 -0.72
C LEU A 236 -17.97 -2.14 -0.40
N ILE A 237 -17.66 -2.47 0.84
CA ILE A 237 -17.43 -3.86 1.25
C ILE A 237 -18.72 -4.68 1.05
N GLN A 238 -19.90 -4.10 1.35
CA GLN A 238 -21.22 -4.68 1.02
C GLN A 238 -21.48 -4.85 -0.47
N ARG A 239 -20.87 -4.04 -1.35
CA ARG A 239 -20.98 -4.23 -2.81
C ARG A 239 -20.05 -5.34 -3.32
N LEU A 240 -18.96 -5.63 -2.62
CA LEU A 240 -17.98 -6.64 -3.04
C LEU A 240 -18.41 -8.08 -2.74
N SER A 241 -19.34 -8.30 -1.81
CA SER A 241 -19.79 -9.63 -1.37
C SER A 241 -21.32 -9.72 -1.27
N ARG A 242 -21.92 -10.81 -1.77
CA ARG A 242 -23.32 -11.17 -1.48
C ARG A 242 -23.36 -12.21 -0.35
N GLY A 243 -23.18 -11.75 0.88
CA GLY A 243 -23.25 -12.58 2.09
C GLY A 243 -23.08 -11.76 3.36
N PRO A 244 -23.29 -12.35 4.56
CA PRO A 244 -22.90 -11.71 5.81
C PRO A 244 -21.39 -11.46 5.75
N ILE A 245 -21.00 -10.19 5.71
CA ILE A 245 -19.59 -9.82 5.80
C ILE A 245 -19.18 -10.07 7.25
N THR A 246 -18.31 -11.05 7.45
CA THR A 246 -17.67 -11.35 8.74
C THR A 246 -16.52 -10.39 9.04
N PHE A 247 -16.14 -9.53 8.08
CA PHE A 247 -15.09 -8.53 8.26
C PHE A 247 -15.60 -7.29 9.02
N GLU A 248 -15.16 -7.15 10.25
CA GLU A 248 -15.33 -5.93 11.05
C GLU A 248 -14.18 -4.96 10.75
N PHE A 249 -14.52 -3.71 10.44
CA PHE A 249 -13.52 -2.69 10.17
C PHE A 249 -12.84 -2.29 11.50
N PRO A 250 -11.51 -2.41 11.63
CA PRO A 250 -10.81 -2.14 12.88
C PRO A 250 -10.94 -0.67 13.27
N SER A 251 -11.07 -0.39 14.58
CA SER A 251 -11.33 0.96 15.12
C SER A 251 -10.26 1.99 14.73
N GLU A 252 -8.98 1.60 14.70
CA GLU A 252 -7.87 2.48 14.26
C GLU A 252 -7.66 2.48 12.75
N SER A 253 -8.50 1.77 11.99
CA SER A 253 -8.33 1.53 10.56
C SER A 253 -7.01 0.84 10.20
N LYS A 254 -6.38 0.14 11.16
CA LYS A 254 -5.15 -0.64 10.96
C LYS A 254 -5.47 -2.10 10.82
N LEU A 255 -4.97 -2.73 9.76
CA LEU A 255 -5.10 -4.17 9.54
C LEU A 255 -3.73 -4.83 9.58
N GLN A 256 -3.46 -5.56 10.67
CA GLN A 256 -2.20 -6.27 10.87
C GLN A 256 -2.15 -7.54 10.01
N ILE A 257 -1.05 -7.73 9.28
CA ILE A 257 -0.76 -9.01 8.64
C ILE A 257 -0.18 -9.97 9.70
N GLU A 258 -0.86 -11.08 9.92
CA GLU A 258 -0.55 -12.05 10.99
C GLU A 258 -0.16 -13.44 10.47
N GLY A 259 -0.24 -13.66 9.16
CA GLY A 259 0.06 -14.96 8.58
C GLY A 259 0.13 -14.94 7.07
N CYS A 260 0.23 -16.13 6.48
CA CYS A 260 0.18 -16.36 5.05
C CYS A 260 -0.93 -17.38 4.76
N ALA A 261 -1.69 -17.15 3.70
CA ALA A 261 -2.69 -18.07 3.20
C ALA A 261 -2.01 -19.39 2.80
N THR A 262 -2.64 -20.52 3.09
CA THR A 262 -2.17 -21.83 2.63
C THR A 262 -2.69 -22.12 1.21
N LYS A 263 -2.17 -23.19 0.60
CA LYS A 263 -2.72 -23.68 -0.68
C LYS A 263 -4.19 -24.06 -0.53
N GLU A 264 -4.55 -24.65 0.60
CA GLU A 264 -5.91 -25.08 0.93
C GLU A 264 -6.85 -23.89 1.12
N ASP A 265 -6.38 -22.81 1.76
CA ASP A 265 -7.11 -21.55 1.93
C ASP A 265 -7.47 -20.95 0.55
N LEU A 266 -6.52 -20.96 -0.39
CA LEU A 266 -6.73 -20.43 -1.74
C LEU A 266 -7.53 -21.38 -2.65
N ALA A 267 -7.44 -22.69 -2.46
CA ALA A 267 -8.16 -23.67 -3.27
C ALA A 267 -9.65 -23.73 -2.95
N ASN A 268 -10.04 -23.39 -1.72
CA ASN A 268 -11.42 -23.52 -1.24
C ASN A 268 -11.97 -22.18 -0.70
N PRO A 269 -12.14 -21.15 -1.55
CA PRO A 269 -12.73 -19.90 -1.12
C PRO A 269 -14.13 -20.11 -0.54
N THR A 270 -14.34 -19.54 0.65
CA THR A 270 -15.62 -19.59 1.38
C THR A 270 -16.56 -18.45 1.03
N GLU A 271 -16.07 -17.41 0.35
CA GLU A 271 -16.82 -16.21 0.00
C GLU A 271 -17.40 -16.32 -1.42
N PHE A 272 -18.38 -15.45 -1.71
CA PHE A 272 -19.09 -15.41 -2.99
C PHE A 272 -19.12 -13.97 -3.53
N ASP A 273 -18.92 -13.82 -4.83
CA ASP A 273 -19.05 -12.52 -5.50
C ASP A 273 -20.52 -12.13 -5.77
N SER A 274 -20.70 -10.99 -6.45
CA SER A 274 -22.01 -10.47 -6.85
C SER A 274 -22.78 -11.37 -7.81
N GLU A 275 -22.10 -12.29 -8.49
CA GLU A 275 -22.65 -13.28 -9.43
C GLU A 275 -22.78 -14.67 -8.79
N ALA A 276 -22.61 -14.77 -7.46
CA ALA A 276 -22.63 -16.00 -6.68
C ALA A 276 -21.55 -17.03 -7.07
N GLN A 277 -20.45 -16.60 -7.69
CA GLN A 277 -19.27 -17.43 -7.90
C GLN A 277 -18.39 -17.42 -6.66
N ARG A 278 -17.79 -18.57 -6.35
CA ARG A 278 -16.84 -18.68 -5.23
C ARG A 278 -15.59 -17.87 -5.54
N CYS A 279 -15.24 -16.95 -4.66
CA CYS A 279 -14.01 -16.16 -4.76
C CYS A 279 -13.50 -15.79 -3.38
N LEU A 280 -12.27 -15.29 -3.32
CA LEU A 280 -11.69 -14.66 -2.15
C LEU A 280 -11.59 -13.17 -2.43
N ILE A 281 -12.13 -12.33 -1.54
CA ILE A 281 -11.88 -10.89 -1.64
C ILE A 281 -10.46 -10.60 -1.18
N VAL A 282 -9.66 -10.04 -2.09
CA VAL A 282 -8.27 -9.69 -1.83
C VAL A 282 -8.08 -8.18 -1.86
N GLY A 283 -7.29 -7.66 -0.94
CA GLY A 283 -6.88 -6.27 -0.86
C GLY A 283 -5.41 -6.10 -1.21
N LYS A 284 -5.04 -4.90 -1.64
CA LYS A 284 -3.64 -4.49 -1.73
C LYS A 284 -3.53 -2.97 -1.56
N ASP A 285 -2.49 -2.52 -0.87
CA ASP A 285 -2.11 -1.10 -0.85
C ASP A 285 -0.87 -0.90 -1.73
N GLY A 286 -0.96 0.02 -2.69
CA GLY A 286 0.03 0.15 -3.75
C GLY A 286 0.25 1.59 -4.17
N ASN A 287 1.49 1.90 -4.53
CA ASN A 287 1.94 3.24 -4.90
C ASN A 287 1.08 3.94 -5.97
N ALA A 288 0.56 3.20 -6.95
CA ALA A 288 -0.17 3.77 -8.09
C ALA A 288 -1.69 3.84 -7.87
N THR A 289 -2.31 2.81 -7.30
CA THR A 289 -3.79 2.78 -7.14
C THR A 289 -4.26 2.91 -5.70
N ASP A 290 -3.35 3.17 -4.75
CA ASP A 290 -3.60 3.18 -3.31
C ASP A 290 -4.24 1.85 -2.86
N LEU A 291 -5.04 1.87 -1.80
CA LEU A 291 -5.79 0.72 -1.32
C LEU A 291 -6.92 0.35 -2.29
N THR A 292 -6.83 -0.86 -2.86
CA THR A 292 -7.83 -1.41 -3.78
C THR A 292 -8.19 -2.84 -3.44
N PHE A 293 -9.39 -3.25 -3.84
CA PHE A 293 -9.89 -4.61 -3.65
C PHE A 293 -10.21 -5.28 -5.00
N GLY A 294 -9.95 -6.57 -5.06
CA GLY A 294 -10.17 -7.43 -6.21
C GLY A 294 -10.71 -8.78 -5.77
N ARG A 295 -10.90 -9.68 -6.73
CA ARG A 295 -11.45 -11.01 -6.51
C ARG A 295 -10.49 -12.07 -7.03
N TYR A 296 -10.11 -13.00 -6.17
CA TYR A 296 -9.34 -14.18 -6.54
C TYR A 296 -10.28 -15.39 -6.62
N ALA A 297 -10.45 -15.97 -7.80
CA ALA A 297 -11.36 -17.10 -8.02
C ALA A 297 -10.61 -18.41 -8.33
N GLY A 298 -9.47 -18.65 -7.69
CA GLY A 298 -8.66 -19.85 -7.97
C GLY A 298 -7.98 -19.83 -9.33
N LEU A 299 -7.83 -18.65 -9.95
CA LEU A 299 -7.21 -18.51 -11.26
C LEU A 299 -5.72 -18.77 -11.13
N VAL A 300 -5.29 -19.88 -11.72
CA VAL A 300 -3.88 -20.18 -11.96
C VAL A 300 -3.62 -19.90 -13.43
N SER A 301 -2.74 -18.95 -13.70
CA SER A 301 -2.39 -18.54 -15.06
C SER A 301 -1.04 -19.10 -15.46
N PHE A 302 -0.96 -19.55 -16.70
CA PHE A 302 0.27 -19.96 -17.35
C PHE A 302 0.80 -18.80 -18.17
N VAL A 303 1.96 -18.26 -17.79
CA VAL A 303 2.57 -17.11 -18.46
C VAL A 303 3.82 -17.58 -19.17
N LEU A 304 3.84 -17.48 -20.50
CA LEU A 304 5.03 -17.76 -21.29
C LEU A 304 5.94 -16.52 -21.30
N ASN A 305 7.14 -16.63 -20.76
CA ASN A 305 8.12 -15.57 -20.83
C ASN A 305 8.78 -15.48 -22.22
N GLU A 306 9.62 -14.46 -22.45
CA GLU A 306 10.26 -14.21 -23.75
C GLU A 306 11.16 -15.35 -24.25
N VAL A 307 11.66 -16.19 -23.33
CA VAL A 307 12.50 -17.35 -23.64
C VAL A 307 11.71 -18.67 -23.69
N GLY A 308 10.38 -18.60 -23.66
CA GLY A 308 9.51 -19.77 -23.82
C GLY A 308 9.32 -20.62 -22.56
N ILE A 309 9.69 -20.11 -21.38
CA ILE A 309 9.44 -20.79 -20.10
C ILE A 309 8.06 -20.39 -19.59
N GLU A 310 7.26 -21.39 -19.25
CA GLU A 310 5.92 -21.23 -18.69
C GLU A 310 6.01 -21.10 -17.16
N SER A 311 5.47 -20.01 -16.62
CA SER A 311 5.32 -19.81 -15.19
C SER A 311 3.86 -19.94 -14.74
N VAL A 312 3.68 -20.31 -13.47
CA VAL A 312 2.40 -20.53 -12.82
C VAL A 312 2.17 -19.40 -11.82
N GLU A 313 1.15 -18.58 -12.06
CA GLU A 313 0.87 -17.37 -11.26
C GLU A 313 -0.54 -17.36 -10.72
N LEU A 314 -0.73 -16.71 -9.57
CA LEU A 314 -2.06 -16.44 -9.04
C LEU A 314 -2.66 -15.22 -9.74
N GLY A 315 -3.89 -15.34 -10.23
CA GLY A 315 -4.60 -14.28 -10.94
C GLY A 315 -5.73 -13.67 -10.13
N THR A 316 -5.75 -12.34 -10.01
CA THR A 316 -6.91 -11.58 -9.50
C THR A 316 -7.51 -10.73 -10.60
N TYR A 317 -8.84 -10.71 -10.69
CA TYR A 317 -9.56 -9.80 -11.56
C TYR A 317 -10.13 -8.61 -10.79
N ASN A 318 -10.39 -7.53 -11.51
CA ASN A 318 -10.90 -6.28 -10.96
C ASN A 318 -12.28 -6.45 -10.30
N SER A 319 -12.58 -5.58 -9.33
CA SER A 319 -13.95 -5.34 -8.92
C SER A 319 -14.67 -4.44 -9.94
N ASP A 320 -16.00 -4.51 -9.98
CA ASP A 320 -16.85 -4.05 -11.09
C ASP A 320 -16.64 -2.57 -11.48
N ASP A 321 -16.17 -1.74 -10.54
CA ASP A 321 -16.03 -0.29 -10.72
C ASP A 321 -14.58 0.23 -10.70
N LYS A 322 -13.55 -0.59 -10.41
CA LYS A 322 -12.17 -0.11 -10.20
C LYS A 322 -11.09 -1.08 -10.66
N ILE A 323 -10.03 -0.54 -11.27
CA ILE A 323 -8.81 -1.31 -11.56
C ILE A 323 -8.15 -1.75 -10.25
N PHE A 324 -7.83 -3.04 -10.16
CA PHE A 324 -7.11 -3.58 -9.00
C PHE A 324 -5.66 -3.06 -8.98
N SER A 325 -5.01 -3.01 -10.13
CA SER A 325 -3.60 -2.60 -10.20
C SER A 325 -3.25 -1.76 -11.43
N ALA A 326 -2.20 -0.93 -11.30
CA ALA A 326 -1.59 -0.12 -12.35
C ALA A 326 -0.06 -0.21 -12.28
N LYS A 327 0.62 0.35 -13.30
CA LYS A 327 2.10 0.44 -13.31
C LYS A 327 2.53 1.26 -12.09
N GLY A 328 3.45 0.73 -11.28
CA GLY A 328 3.89 1.32 -10.00
C GLY A 328 3.45 0.52 -8.76
N ASN A 329 2.43 -0.32 -8.87
CA ASN A 329 2.03 -1.24 -7.79
C ASN A 329 2.85 -2.54 -7.74
N LEU A 330 3.80 -2.73 -8.66
CA LEU A 330 4.68 -3.90 -8.64
C LEU A 330 5.42 -3.92 -7.29
N GLY A 331 5.44 -5.07 -6.63
CA GLY A 331 5.88 -5.22 -5.25
C GLY A 331 4.79 -5.11 -4.21
N ALA A 332 3.58 -4.65 -4.51
CA ALA A 332 2.54 -4.55 -3.50
C ALA A 332 2.16 -5.93 -2.94
N LEU A 333 1.96 -5.99 -1.61
CA LEU A 333 1.43 -7.17 -0.93
C LEU A 333 -0.06 -7.32 -1.27
N VAL A 334 -0.42 -8.50 -1.77
CA VAL A 334 -1.81 -8.93 -1.86
C VAL A 334 -2.14 -9.69 -0.58
N TRP A 335 -3.23 -9.32 0.07
CA TRP A 335 -3.70 -9.91 1.31
C TRP A 335 -5.19 -10.21 1.24
N HIS A 336 -5.66 -11.09 2.12
CA HIS A 336 -7.09 -11.32 2.35
C HIS A 336 -7.36 -11.36 3.85
N THR A 337 -8.62 -11.19 4.21
CA THR A 337 -9.09 -11.32 5.59
C THR A 337 -9.72 -12.69 5.80
N THR A 338 -9.54 -13.28 6.97
CA THR A 338 -10.20 -14.52 7.38
C THR A 338 -11.43 -14.21 8.24
N ASN A 339 -12.29 -15.22 8.43
CA ASN A 339 -13.50 -15.10 9.25
C ASN A 339 -13.25 -14.72 10.72
N ASP A 340 -12.03 -14.94 11.23
CA ASP A 340 -11.60 -14.52 12.56
C ASP A 340 -11.00 -13.10 12.58
N GLY A 341 -11.17 -12.31 11.51
CA GLY A 341 -10.77 -10.90 11.43
C GLY A 341 -9.28 -10.66 11.17
N LYS A 342 -8.48 -11.71 10.96
CA LYS A 342 -7.04 -11.61 10.72
C LYS A 342 -6.75 -11.39 9.24
N ALA A 343 -5.66 -10.70 8.92
CA ALA A 343 -5.18 -10.58 7.56
C ALA A 343 -4.01 -11.53 7.27
N ARG A 344 -4.06 -12.17 6.11
CA ARG A 344 -3.04 -13.11 5.64
C ARG A 344 -2.51 -12.71 4.28
N ILE A 345 -1.21 -12.94 4.09
CA ILE A 345 -0.53 -12.77 2.81
C ILE A 345 -1.11 -13.75 1.80
N VAL A 346 -1.50 -13.26 0.65
CA VAL A 346 -1.86 -14.07 -0.52
C VAL A 346 -0.67 -14.15 -1.48
N GLY A 347 0.01 -13.03 -1.73
CA GLY A 347 1.16 -13.00 -2.62
C GLY A 347 1.78 -11.63 -2.87
N GLN A 348 2.78 -11.61 -3.74
CA GLN A 348 3.49 -10.40 -4.17
C GLN A 348 3.21 -10.11 -5.64
N LEU A 349 2.70 -8.91 -5.90
CA LEU A 349 2.35 -8.45 -7.24
C LEU A 349 3.60 -8.23 -8.09
N HIS A 350 3.80 -9.01 -9.15
CA HIS A 350 4.98 -8.88 -10.03
C HIS A 350 4.66 -8.48 -11.46
N SER A 351 3.42 -8.72 -11.93
CA SER A 351 3.04 -8.34 -13.29
C SER A 351 1.57 -8.00 -13.41
N VAL A 352 1.26 -7.20 -14.44
CA VAL A 352 -0.11 -6.82 -14.78
C VAL A 352 -0.26 -6.85 -16.29
N GLN A 353 -1.29 -7.51 -16.81
CA GLN A 353 -1.50 -7.66 -18.24
C GLN A 353 -2.77 -6.93 -18.71
N ASN A 354 -2.67 -6.30 -19.88
CA ASN A 354 -3.81 -5.70 -20.58
C ASN A 354 -4.42 -6.74 -21.51
N LYS A 355 -5.75 -6.81 -21.60
CA LYS A 355 -6.41 -7.61 -22.63
C LYS A 355 -6.43 -6.84 -23.96
N GLY A 356 -5.69 -7.34 -24.96
CA GLY A 356 -5.86 -7.05 -26.39
C GLY A 356 -6.32 -5.63 -26.76
N GLY A 357 -5.49 -4.61 -26.52
CA GLY A 357 -5.77 -3.23 -26.93
C GLY A 357 -6.73 -2.44 -26.03
N SER A 358 -7.29 -3.06 -24.98
CA SER A 358 -8.02 -2.33 -23.94
C SER A 358 -7.07 -1.58 -23.02
N THR A 359 -7.44 -0.36 -22.64
CA THR A 359 -6.75 0.46 -21.62
C THR A 359 -7.05 -0.01 -20.20
N SER A 360 -8.07 -0.86 -19.99
CA SER A 360 -8.40 -1.44 -18.68
C SER A 360 -7.62 -2.74 -18.45
N LYS A 361 -6.75 -2.73 -17.44
CA LYS A 361 -6.06 -3.92 -16.91
C LYS A 361 -7.11 -4.87 -16.33
N HIS A 362 -7.24 -6.09 -16.83
CA HIS A 362 -8.30 -7.00 -16.39
C HIS A 362 -7.84 -8.02 -15.35
N VAL A 363 -6.58 -8.47 -15.45
CA VAL A 363 -6.01 -9.48 -14.56
C VAL A 363 -4.65 -9.01 -14.06
N THR A 364 -4.43 -9.19 -12.77
CA THR A 364 -3.17 -8.91 -12.08
C THR A 364 -2.59 -10.23 -11.59
N TYR A 365 -1.28 -10.42 -11.78
CA TYR A 365 -0.59 -11.65 -11.41
C TYR A 365 0.37 -11.43 -10.24
N TYR A 366 0.43 -12.41 -9.36
CA TYR A 366 1.31 -12.39 -8.21
C TYR A 366 1.87 -13.76 -7.87
N THR A 367 3.09 -13.76 -7.36
CA THR A 367 3.79 -14.92 -6.84
C THR A 367 3.14 -15.30 -5.51
N PRO A 368 2.83 -16.58 -5.24
CA PRO A 368 2.22 -16.98 -3.98
C PRO A 368 3.04 -16.60 -2.76
N GLY A 369 2.37 -16.14 -1.71
CA GLY A 369 3.01 -15.68 -0.48
C GLY A 369 3.89 -16.74 0.17
N TRP A 370 3.38 -17.98 0.31
CA TRP A 370 4.14 -19.06 0.94
C TRP A 370 5.44 -19.37 0.20
N TYR A 371 5.42 -19.29 -1.13
CA TYR A 371 6.58 -19.51 -1.97
C TYR A 371 7.60 -18.39 -1.76
N LEU A 372 7.15 -17.12 -1.81
CA LEU A 372 8.01 -15.97 -1.54
C LEU A 372 8.69 -16.06 -0.16
N LEU A 373 7.93 -16.35 0.89
CA LEU A 373 8.47 -16.44 2.26
C LEU A 373 9.49 -17.59 2.38
N ASP A 374 9.28 -18.70 1.68
CA ASP A 374 10.25 -19.81 1.61
C ASP A 374 11.54 -19.39 0.89
N GLN A 375 11.44 -18.69 -0.24
CA GLN A 375 12.62 -18.16 -0.95
C GLN A 375 13.43 -17.19 -0.09
N ILE A 376 12.77 -16.30 0.64
CA ILE A 376 13.44 -15.39 1.58
C ILE A 376 14.14 -16.21 2.67
N LYS A 377 13.49 -17.21 3.26
CA LYS A 377 14.07 -18.06 4.31
C LYS A 377 15.22 -18.94 3.84
N LYS A 378 15.24 -19.37 2.57
CA LYS A 378 16.40 -20.07 1.98
C LYS A 378 17.65 -19.20 2.04
N ARG A 379 17.50 -17.88 1.87
CA ARG A 379 18.60 -16.93 1.95
C ARG A 379 18.88 -16.41 3.36
N LEU A 380 17.82 -16.04 4.07
CA LEU A 380 17.83 -15.43 5.40
C LEU A 380 17.07 -16.37 6.34
N LYS A 381 17.76 -17.43 6.76
CA LYS A 381 17.22 -18.55 7.54
C LYS A 381 16.43 -18.12 8.78
N TYR A 382 16.83 -17.01 9.40
CA TYR A 382 16.25 -16.48 10.63
C TYR A 382 15.33 -15.27 10.38
N ALA A 383 14.74 -15.17 9.19
CA ALA A 383 13.74 -14.17 8.86
C ALA A 383 12.42 -14.38 9.63
N GLU A 384 11.96 -13.33 10.30
CA GLU A 384 10.70 -13.26 11.04
C GLU A 384 9.80 -12.16 10.44
N PHE A 385 8.65 -12.58 9.89
CA PHE A 385 7.80 -11.74 9.05
C PHE A 385 6.67 -11.02 9.80
N TYR A 386 6.35 -11.41 11.02
CA TYR A 386 5.13 -10.96 11.72
C TYR A 386 5.42 -10.17 13.00
N ARG A 387 6.68 -9.76 13.19
CA ARG A 387 7.08 -8.96 14.34
C ARG A 387 6.55 -7.52 14.20
N THR A 388 5.92 -7.02 15.27
CA THR A 388 5.24 -5.71 15.29
C THR A 388 6.06 -4.62 15.98
N THR A 389 7.19 -4.97 16.60
CA THR A 389 8.09 -4.02 17.27
C THR A 389 9.49 -4.12 16.71
N TRP A 390 10.22 -3.00 16.73
CA TRP A 390 11.62 -2.94 16.27
C TRP A 390 12.61 -3.55 17.27
N SER A 391 12.25 -3.63 18.57
CA SER A 391 13.16 -4.07 19.63
C SER A 391 13.42 -5.59 19.58
N ALA A 392 14.66 -5.98 19.89
CA ALA A 392 15.23 -7.34 19.87
C ALA A 392 14.46 -8.38 20.69
#